data_AF-A0A0W0YTZ4-F1
#
_entry.id   AF-A0A0W0YTZ4-F1
#
_cell.length_a   1.000
_cell.length_b   1.000
_cell.length_c   1.000
_cell.angle_alpha   90.00
_cell.angle_beta   90.00
_cell.angle_gamma   90.00
#
_symmetry.space_group_name_H-M   'P 1'
#
loop_
_entity.id
_entity.type
_entity.pdbx_description
1 polymer ?
#
loop_
_entity_poly.entity_id
_entity_poly.type
_entity_poly.pdbx_seq_one_letter_code
_entity_poly.pdbx_strand_id
1 'polypeptide(L)'
;MFKKNDNFYIALVQFGVDTFENGTTLDETKDYLSKKGYSHQSSSHFFNEIFHKLFAPHLHEAVFNQNLPEKLKNKFFIKPEAYFNLIQYKANRSTRNAFYVASISLIISAFPFVFNFYLYLKKVFC
;
A
#
# COMPACT_ATOMS: atom_id res chain seq x y z
N MET A 1 -6.29 -5.82 -17.00
CA MET A 1 -4.94 -5.86 -16.36
C MET A 1 -4.68 -4.53 -15.67
N PHE A 2 -5.23 -4.33 -14.46
CA PHE A 2 -5.20 -3.05 -13.72
C PHE A 2 -4.05 -3.04 -12.69
N LYS A 3 -2.78 -3.02 -13.14
CA LYS A 3 -1.62 -3.19 -12.24
C LYS A 3 -0.64 -2.01 -12.15
N LYS A 4 -0.87 -0.88 -12.84
CA LYS A 4 0.07 0.27 -12.79
C LYS A 4 -0.30 1.35 -11.76
N ASN A 5 -1.58 1.68 -11.58
CA ASN A 5 -1.99 2.83 -10.77
C ASN A 5 -2.02 2.54 -9.25
N ASP A 6 -2.47 1.35 -8.83
CA ASP A 6 -2.48 0.96 -7.40
C ASP A 6 -1.08 0.91 -6.81
N ASN A 7 -0.08 0.57 -7.63
CA ASN A 7 1.32 0.52 -7.20
C ASN A 7 1.90 1.93 -6.98
N PHE A 8 1.45 2.94 -7.75
CA PHE A 8 1.94 4.31 -7.63
C PHE A 8 1.49 4.98 -6.33
N TYR A 9 0.18 4.93 -6.04
CA TYR A 9 -0.37 5.49 -4.80
C TYR A 9 0.30 4.84 -3.58
N ILE A 10 0.40 3.51 -3.57
CA ILE A 10 1.02 2.77 -2.47
C ILE A 10 2.51 3.11 -2.34
N ALA A 11 3.24 3.30 -3.45
CA ALA A 11 4.64 3.69 -3.42
C ALA A 11 4.84 5.11 -2.83
N LEU A 12 3.96 6.05 -3.19
CA LEU A 12 3.95 7.42 -2.62
C LEU A 12 3.69 7.41 -1.13
N VAL A 13 2.70 6.64 -0.69
CA VAL A 13 2.35 6.54 0.73
C VAL A 13 3.47 5.86 1.50
N GLN A 14 4.08 4.78 0.96
CA GLN A 14 5.25 4.13 1.56
C GLN A 14 6.42 5.10 1.76
N PHE A 15 6.74 5.88 0.72
CA PHE A 15 7.80 6.88 0.81
C PHE A 15 7.50 7.94 1.89
N GLY A 16 6.25 8.38 2.00
CA GLY A 16 5.84 9.29 3.07
C GLY A 16 5.96 8.69 4.47
N VAL A 17 5.73 7.40 4.64
CA VAL A 17 5.98 6.69 5.92
C VAL A 17 7.47 6.61 6.22
N ASP A 18 8.28 6.25 5.23
CA ASP A 18 9.74 6.12 5.38
C ASP A 18 10.39 7.47 5.73
N THR A 19 9.77 8.58 5.32
CA THR A 19 10.25 9.96 5.56
C THR A 19 9.47 10.70 6.65
N PHE A 20 8.63 10.00 7.42
CA PHE A 20 7.69 10.60 8.38
C PHE A 20 8.36 11.58 9.36
N GLU A 21 9.51 11.21 9.92
CA GLU A 21 10.23 12.01 10.93
C GLU A 21 10.89 13.25 10.33
N ASN A 22 11.44 13.13 9.12
CA ASN A 22 12.31 14.14 8.53
C ASN A 22 11.58 15.05 7.54
N GLY A 23 10.37 14.66 7.12
CA GLY A 23 9.65 15.27 6.01
C GLY A 23 10.37 15.07 4.68
N THR A 24 9.64 15.33 3.59
CA THR A 24 10.18 15.20 2.23
C THR A 24 9.89 16.42 1.38
N THR A 25 10.72 16.65 0.38
CA THR A 25 10.45 17.61 -0.68
C THR A 25 9.79 16.93 -1.88
N LEU A 26 9.17 17.75 -2.72
CA LEU A 26 8.54 17.30 -3.94
C LEU A 26 9.58 16.66 -4.90
N ASP A 27 10.81 17.18 -4.92
CA ASP A 27 11.89 16.64 -5.76
C ASP A 27 12.47 15.32 -5.23
N GLU A 28 12.63 15.16 -3.91
CA GLU A 28 13.00 13.88 -3.30
C GLU A 28 11.97 12.79 -3.62
N THR A 29 10.69 13.14 -3.56
CA THR A 29 9.59 12.22 -3.90
C THR A 29 9.65 11.81 -5.38
N LYS A 30 9.92 12.75 -6.28
CA LYS A 30 10.08 12.46 -7.71
C LYS A 30 11.26 11.53 -7.97
N ASP A 31 12.40 11.78 -7.33
CA ASP A 31 13.60 10.96 -7.48
C ASP A 31 13.35 9.52 -7.00
N TYR A 32 12.70 9.35 -5.84
CA TYR A 32 12.30 8.03 -5.33
C TYR A 32 11.42 7.25 -6.32
N LEU A 33 10.38 7.89 -6.85
CA LEU A 33 9.46 7.25 -7.79
C LEU A 33 10.15 6.88 -9.11
N SER A 34 11.06 7.75 -9.58
CA SER A 34 11.85 7.49 -10.78
C SER A 34 12.75 6.26 -10.61
N LYS A 35 13.41 6.13 -9.46
CA LYS A 35 14.22 4.95 -9.10
C LYS A 35 13.41 3.65 -9.04
N LYS A 36 12.12 3.73 -8.70
CA LYS A 36 11.20 2.57 -8.72
C LYS A 36 10.60 2.27 -10.09
N GLY A 37 11.02 2.96 -11.14
CA GLY A 37 10.58 2.71 -12.52
C GLY A 37 9.25 3.37 -12.88
N TYR A 38 8.75 4.31 -12.07
CA TYR A 38 7.60 5.12 -12.44
C TYR A 38 8.06 6.27 -13.34
N SER A 39 7.84 6.15 -14.66
CA SER A 39 8.24 7.18 -15.61
C SER A 39 7.32 8.40 -15.55
N HIS A 40 7.88 9.57 -15.21
CA HIS A 40 7.42 10.93 -15.58
C HIS A 40 5.90 11.22 -15.53
N GLN A 41 5.15 10.55 -14.65
CA GLN A 41 3.98 11.17 -14.02
C GLN A 41 4.42 12.30 -13.08
N SER A 42 5.71 12.39 -12.76
CA SER A 42 6.37 13.37 -11.89
C SER A 42 6.25 14.85 -12.33
N SER A 43 5.76 15.14 -13.53
CA SER A 43 5.39 16.49 -14.00
C SER A 43 3.91 16.62 -14.38
N SER A 44 3.12 15.57 -14.17
CA SER A 44 1.69 15.56 -14.49
C SER A 44 0.89 16.22 -13.38
N HIS A 45 -0.18 16.94 -13.76
CA HIS A 45 -1.20 17.47 -12.85
C HIS A 45 -1.64 16.41 -11.81
N PHE A 46 -1.79 15.17 -12.26
CA PHE A 46 -2.16 14.02 -11.44
C PHE A 46 -1.20 13.73 -10.27
N PHE A 47 0.12 13.83 -10.49
CA PHE A 47 1.09 13.65 -9.40
C PHE A 47 0.98 14.77 -8.38
N ASN A 48 0.93 16.03 -8.83
CA ASN A 48 0.81 17.17 -7.92
C ASN A 48 -0.48 17.09 -7.10
N GLU A 49 -1.61 16.74 -7.71
CA GLU A 49 -2.88 16.54 -6.99
C GLU A 49 -2.78 15.45 -5.93
N ILE A 50 -2.24 14.27 -6.28
CA ILE A 50 -2.09 13.18 -5.32
C ILE A 50 -1.10 13.55 -4.21
N PHE A 51 0.00 14.21 -4.56
CA PHE A 51 1.00 14.66 -3.62
C PHE A 51 0.38 15.61 -2.59
N HIS A 52 -0.30 16.68 -3.00
CA HIS A 52 -0.96 17.60 -2.07
C HIS A 52 -2.13 16.99 -1.29
N LYS A 53 -2.77 15.95 -1.85
CA LYS A 53 -3.80 15.20 -1.13
C LYS A 53 -3.20 14.38 0.01
N LEU A 54 -2.09 13.68 -0.25
CA LEU A 54 -1.40 12.78 0.68
C LEU A 54 -0.50 13.49 1.68
N PHE A 55 0.09 14.60 1.24
CA PHE A 55 1.07 15.35 2.00
C PHE A 55 0.55 16.75 2.27
N ALA A 56 0.63 17.19 3.52
CA ALA A 56 0.38 18.59 3.85
C ALA A 56 1.73 19.33 3.94
N PRO A 57 1.84 20.54 3.36
CA PRO A 57 2.88 21.45 3.81
C PRO A 57 2.62 21.72 5.30
N HIS A 58 3.66 21.57 6.13
CA HIS A 58 3.61 21.86 7.56
C HIS A 58 2.59 21.00 8.36
N LEU A 59 2.85 19.69 8.52
CA LEU A 59 2.10 18.94 9.53
C LEU A 59 2.30 19.62 10.89
N HIS A 60 1.18 19.89 11.54
CA HIS A 60 1.04 20.42 12.89
C HIS A 60 1.28 21.93 13.09
N GLU A 61 0.41 22.76 12.50
CA GLU A 61 0.13 24.10 13.06
C GLU A 61 -0.20 24.03 14.57
N ALA A 62 -0.79 22.93 15.04
CA ALA A 62 -1.18 22.75 16.45
C ALA A 62 -0.04 22.32 17.40
N VAL A 63 1.09 21.78 16.90
CA VAL A 63 2.21 21.31 17.76
C VAL A 63 3.45 22.21 17.63
N PHE A 64 3.59 22.95 16.53
CA PHE A 64 4.83 23.64 16.15
C PHE A 64 4.79 25.17 16.26
N ASN A 65 3.95 25.71 17.14
CA ASN A 65 3.87 27.15 17.37
C ASN A 65 5.12 27.76 18.07
N GLN A 66 6.23 27.02 18.19
CA GLN A 66 7.53 27.57 18.59
C GLN A 66 8.67 26.87 17.84
N ASN A 67 9.24 27.57 16.85
CA ASN A 67 10.56 27.29 16.22
C ASN A 67 10.72 25.96 15.47
N LEU A 68 10.14 25.84 14.28
CA LEU A 68 10.61 24.86 13.29
C LEU A 68 12.07 25.14 12.92
N PRO A 69 12.98 24.16 12.98
CA PRO A 69 14.32 24.26 12.40
C PRO A 69 14.21 24.69 10.95
N GLU A 70 15.04 25.65 10.51
CA GLU A 70 14.99 26.23 9.17
C GLU A 70 15.03 25.17 8.05
N LYS A 71 15.71 24.04 8.32
CA LYS A 71 15.83 22.87 7.44
C LYS A 71 14.50 22.17 7.11
N LEU A 72 13.43 22.46 7.85
CA LEU A 72 12.11 21.83 7.69
C LEU A 72 11.06 22.77 7.07
N LYS A 73 11.40 24.04 6.82
CA LYS A 73 10.44 25.04 6.29
C LYS A 73 9.90 24.69 4.90
N ASN A 74 10.64 23.96 4.08
CA ASN A 74 10.23 23.59 2.71
C ASN A 74 9.84 22.12 2.57
N LYS A 75 9.51 21.46 3.69
CA LYS A 75 9.22 20.04 3.72
C LYS A 75 7.73 19.76 3.90
N PHE A 76 7.32 18.71 3.21
CA PHE A 76 6.00 18.13 3.26
C PHE A 76 6.03 16.88 4.13
N PHE A 77 4.93 16.67 4.84
CA PHE A 77 4.78 15.53 5.73
C PHE A 77 3.53 14.76 5.33
N ILE A 78 3.60 13.43 5.45
CA ILE A 78 2.46 12.58 5.14
C ILE A 78 1.33 12.82 6.15
N LYS A 79 0.12 12.98 5.64
CA LYS A 79 -1.07 13.14 6.50
C LYS A 79 -1.37 11.83 7.24
N PRO A 80 -1.82 11.88 8.51
CA PRO A 80 -2.15 10.67 9.28
C PRO A 80 -3.15 9.76 8.58
N GLU A 81 -4.12 10.34 7.86
CA GLU A 81 -5.13 9.59 7.11
C GLU A 81 -4.50 8.73 6.00
N ALA A 82 -3.46 9.23 5.34
CA ALA A 82 -2.73 8.46 4.33
C ALA A 82 -1.98 7.27 4.94
N TYR A 83 -1.40 7.46 6.14
CA TYR A 83 -0.76 6.39 6.90
C TYR A 83 -1.76 5.29 7.30
N PHE A 84 -2.92 5.65 7.85
CA PHE A 84 -3.96 4.68 8.20
C PHE A 84 -4.51 3.94 6.97
N ASN A 85 -4.67 4.62 5.83
CA ASN A 85 -5.06 3.98 4.57
C ASN A 85 -4.05 2.91 4.13
N LEU A 86 -2.73 3.14 4.34
CA LEU A 86 -1.71 2.12 4.05
C LEU A 86 -1.84 0.90 4.95
N ILE A 87 -2.04 1.12 6.26
CA ILE A 87 -2.24 0.03 7.23
C ILE A 87 -3.45 -0.80 6.82
N GLN A 88 -4.57 -0.16 6.50
CA GLN A 88 -5.79 -0.84 6.08
C GLN A 88 -5.58 -1.60 4.76
N TYR A 89 -4.87 -1.02 3.80
CA TYR A 89 -4.52 -1.70 2.55
C TYR A 89 -3.66 -2.95 2.80
N LYS A 90 -2.61 -2.84 3.65
CA LYS A 90 -1.75 -3.97 4.03
C LYS A 90 -2.53 -5.05 4.77
N ALA A 91 -3.38 -4.66 5.73
CA ALA A 91 -4.24 -5.58 6.47
C ALA A 91 -5.18 -6.32 5.54
N ASN A 92 -5.90 -5.62 4.66
CA ASN A 92 -6.81 -6.23 3.68
C ASN A 92 -6.10 -7.19 2.71
N ARG A 93 -4.88 -6.86 2.28
CA ARG A 93 -4.06 -7.74 1.44
C ARG A 93 -3.63 -8.99 2.21
N SER A 94 -3.22 -8.83 3.47
CA SER A 94 -2.87 -9.94 4.35
C SER A 94 -4.06 -10.86 4.60
N THR A 95 -5.23 -10.30 4.93
CA THR A 95 -6.48 -11.03 5.12
C THR A 95 -6.90 -11.75 3.85
N ARG A 96 -6.84 -11.11 2.67
CA ARG A 96 -7.13 -11.77 1.38
C ARG A 96 -6.17 -12.92 1.09
N ASN A 97 -4.88 -12.73 1.35
CA ASN A 97 -3.90 -13.80 1.21
C ASN A 97 -4.17 -14.95 2.19
N ALA A 98 -4.52 -14.64 3.43
CA ALA A 98 -4.90 -15.64 4.44
C ALA A 98 -6.15 -16.41 4.04
N PHE A 99 -7.18 -15.74 3.51
CA PHE A 99 -8.37 -16.39 2.96
C PHE A 99 -8.02 -17.29 1.78
N TYR A 100 -7.19 -16.83 0.85
CA TYR A 100 -6.77 -17.62 -0.30
C TYR A 100 -6.01 -18.90 0.11
N VAL A 101 -5.07 -18.77 1.05
CA VAL A 101 -4.35 -19.91 1.62
C VAL A 101 -5.32 -20.86 2.33
N ALA A 102 -6.22 -20.33 3.18
CA ALA A 102 -7.20 -21.13 3.88
C ALA A 102 -8.14 -21.88 2.93
N SER A 103 -8.61 -21.24 1.85
CA SER A 103 -9.45 -21.87 0.83
C SER A 103 -8.71 -23.00 0.10
N ILE A 104 -7.44 -22.81 -0.25
CA ILE A 104 -6.63 -23.87 -0.86
C ILE A 104 -6.45 -25.04 0.11
N SER A 105 -6.13 -24.76 1.38
CA SER A 105 -5.99 -25.80 2.40
C SER A 105 -7.29 -26.59 2.59
N LEU A 106 -8.45 -25.92 2.55
CA LEU A 106 -9.76 -26.56 2.67
C LEU A 106 -10.01 -27.51 1.48
N ILE A 107 -9.71 -27.07 0.26
CA ILE A 107 -9.84 -27.90 -0.96
C ILE A 107 -8.92 -29.12 -0.89
N ILE A 108 -7.65 -28.94 -0.51
CA ILE A 108 -6.68 -30.04 -0.38
C ILE A 108 -7.12 -31.04 0.69
N SER A 109 -7.67 -30.56 1.82
CA SER A 109 -8.13 -31.42 2.90
C SER A 109 -9.42 -32.21 2.56
N ALA A 110 -10.30 -31.63 1.75
CA ALA A 110 -11.56 -32.26 1.34
C ALA A 110 -11.39 -33.25 0.17
N PHE A 111 -10.38 -33.04 -0.67
CA PHE A 111 -10.08 -33.87 -1.83
C PHE A 111 -9.95 -35.38 -1.52
N PRO A 112 -9.16 -35.83 -0.51
CA PRO A 112 -9.04 -37.25 -0.19
C PRO A 112 -10.35 -37.87 0.30
N PHE A 113 -11.24 -37.10 0.95
CA PHE A 113 -12.56 -37.58 1.38
C PHE A 113 -13.49 -37.82 0.20
N VAL A 114 -13.57 -36.86 -0.73
CA VAL A 114 -14.39 -37.00 -1.94
C VAL A 114 -13.86 -38.12 -2.83
N PHE A 115 -12.53 -38.24 -2.95
CA PHE A 115 -11.88 -39.29 -3.72
C PHE A 115 -12.10 -40.69 -3.11
N ASN A 116 -11.94 -40.86 -1.79
CA ASN A 116 -12.23 -42.14 -1.14
C ASN A 116 -13.72 -42.51 -1.24
N PHE A 117 -14.62 -41.54 -1.07
CA PHE A 117 -16.06 -41.77 -1.20
C PHE A 117 -16.44 -42.19 -2.63
N TYR A 118 -15.84 -41.57 -3.63
CA TYR A 118 -16.01 -41.97 -5.04
C TYR A 118 -15.50 -43.40 -5.31
N LEU A 119 -14.32 -43.77 -4.80
CA LEU A 119 -13.79 -45.13 -4.92
C LEU A 119 -14.67 -46.15 -4.19
N TYR A 120 -15.20 -45.79 -3.03
CA TYR A 120 -16.13 -46.63 -2.26
C TYR A 120 -17.42 -46.88 -3.05
N LEU A 121 -18.06 -45.83 -3.57
CA LEU A 121 -19.26 -45.97 -4.41
C LEU A 121 -18.98 -46.82 -5.65
N LYS A 122 -17.85 -46.61 -6.33
CA LYS A 122 -17.46 -47.42 -7.49
C LYS A 122 -17.32 -48.91 -7.14
N LYS A 123 -16.87 -49.25 -5.93
CA LYS A 123 -16.71 -50.63 -5.46
C LYS A 123 -18.01 -51.29 -4.98
N VAL A 124 -19.00 -50.50 -4.59
CA VAL A 124 -20.31 -50.99 -4.14
C VAL A 124 -21.27 -51.20 -5.32
N PHE A 125 -21.12 -50.41 -6.40
CA PHE A 125 -22.01 -50.42 -7.56
C PHE A 125 -21.40 -51.06 -8.83
N CYS A 126 -20.19 -51.63 -8.77
CA CYS A 126 -19.60 -52.50 -9.80
C CYS A 126 -19.17 -53.81 -9.15
#